data_AF-A0AA37WQX2-F1
#
_entry.id   AF-A0AA37WQX2-F1
#
_cell.length_a   1.000
_cell.length_b   1.000
_cell.length_c   1.000
_cell.angle_alpha   90.00
_cell.angle_beta   90.00
_cell.angle_gamma   90.00
#
_symmetry.space_group_name_H-M   'P 1'
#
loop_
_entity.id
_entity.type
_entity.pdbx_description
1 polymer ?
#
loop_
_entity_poly.entity_id
_entity_poly.type
_entity_poly.pdbx_seq_one_letter_code
_entity_poly.pdbx_strand_id
1 'polypeptide(L)'
;MEDYALGQSLLIQPETPFDHIANTLMELGWQRSQDKANSPLLANEPEYSSWTWRGQKPILIYSFNPLVKLRVLDVATLPPALRGQLASHLPLLQETDVNDLLFDPEPTQRMLALWAMQETERVDLSPQAHRLCHDTNRQVAEIAKQVEARLEKMQESRDALMLTLTQLAQVAEPVIAELNNPAATAHLKPTHDDLCQLFDPALADAMAREVELAYETAPIANPGMDYPHLKVTAVNAGLLRWPNEFSRQFPQGYRNIAGWMQPQWIWLAWRWCKSDAPEDKSPEGKNEENHHAAVAFDGLVWMKTRWIWLPKAYRLVSHALQTAHRPPTLH
;
A
#
# COMPACT_ATOMS: atom_id res chain seq x y z
N MET A 1 -13.76 10.70 5.88
CA MET A 1 -13.24 9.49 5.24
C MET A 1 -12.22 8.88 6.19
N GLU A 2 -12.24 7.57 6.44
CA GLU A 2 -11.21 6.96 7.30
C GLU A 2 -9.86 7.02 6.55
N ASP A 3 -8.81 7.55 7.18
CA ASP A 3 -7.47 7.70 6.57
C ASP A 3 -6.93 6.41 5.95
N TYR A 4 -7.32 5.27 6.53
CA TYR A 4 -6.94 3.93 6.12
C TYR A 4 -7.71 3.39 4.90
N ALA A 5 -8.76 4.06 4.47
CA ALA A 5 -9.56 3.71 3.30
C ALA A 5 -8.98 4.29 2.00
N LEU A 6 -8.07 5.26 2.09
CA LEU A 6 -7.50 5.94 0.93
C LEU A 6 -6.54 5.04 0.12
N GLY A 7 -6.76 5.03 -1.19
CA GLY A 7 -5.98 4.26 -2.16
C GLY A 7 -4.55 4.78 -2.38
N GLN A 8 -3.90 4.25 -3.42
CA GLN A 8 -2.55 4.65 -3.83
C GLN A 8 -2.52 5.95 -4.66
N SER A 9 -3.65 6.34 -5.25
CA SER A 9 -3.80 7.53 -6.08
C SER A 9 -4.90 8.41 -5.51
N LEU A 10 -4.67 9.72 -5.44
CA LEU A 10 -5.70 10.71 -5.17
C LEU A 10 -5.97 11.50 -6.45
N LEU A 11 -7.22 11.54 -6.88
CA LEU A 11 -7.64 12.27 -8.07
C LEU A 11 -8.10 13.67 -7.64
N ILE A 12 -7.51 14.71 -8.23
CA ILE A 12 -7.91 16.10 -7.93
C ILE A 12 -9.01 16.55 -8.89
N GLN A 13 -9.98 17.33 -8.42
CA GLN A 13 -11.03 17.91 -9.26
C GLN A 13 -10.42 18.71 -10.44
N PRO A 14 -10.89 18.52 -11.69
CA PRO A 14 -10.33 19.13 -12.90
C PRO A 14 -10.23 20.67 -12.91
N GLU A 15 -11.04 21.34 -12.10
CA GLU A 15 -11.14 22.80 -11.98
C GLU A 15 -10.03 23.37 -11.09
N THR A 16 -9.32 22.52 -10.36
CA THR A 16 -8.29 22.92 -9.40
C THR A 16 -6.98 23.20 -10.13
N PRO A 17 -6.48 24.45 -10.15
CA PRO A 17 -5.24 24.77 -10.84
C PRO A 17 -4.01 24.23 -10.09
N PHE A 18 -2.94 23.94 -10.82
CA PHE A 18 -1.68 23.46 -10.25
C PHE A 18 -1.14 24.34 -9.11
N ASP A 19 -1.16 25.67 -9.28
CA ASP A 19 -0.64 26.59 -8.26
C ASP A 19 -1.36 26.44 -6.92
N HIS A 20 -2.67 26.16 -6.93
CA HIS A 20 -3.41 25.87 -5.71
C HIS A 20 -2.92 24.57 -5.06
N ILE A 21 -2.76 23.50 -5.84
CA ILE A 21 -2.24 22.21 -5.34
C ILE A 21 -0.84 22.40 -4.75
N ALA A 22 0.06 23.05 -5.47
CA ALA A 22 1.43 23.29 -5.04
C ALA A 22 1.51 24.12 -3.76
N ASN A 23 0.70 25.19 -3.66
CA ASN A 23 0.64 26.02 -2.46
C ASN A 23 0.11 25.24 -1.26
N THR A 24 -0.98 24.49 -1.42
CA THR A 24 -1.53 23.61 -0.37
C THR A 24 -0.47 22.59 0.10
N LEU A 25 0.26 21.96 -0.82
CA LEU A 25 1.34 21.03 -0.46
C LEU A 25 2.45 21.72 0.33
N MET A 26 2.89 22.92 -0.08
CA MET A 26 3.92 23.68 0.64
C MET A 26 3.46 24.09 2.04
N GLU A 27 2.21 24.53 2.20
CA GLU A 27 1.62 24.87 3.50
C GLU A 27 1.56 23.67 4.45
N LEU A 28 1.33 22.47 3.90
CA LEU A 28 1.36 21.23 4.66
C LEU A 28 2.80 20.76 5.01
N GLY A 29 3.83 21.40 4.47
CA GLY A 29 5.24 21.11 4.76
C GLY A 29 5.95 20.24 3.72
N TRP A 30 5.34 20.04 2.54
CA TRP A 30 5.98 19.38 1.42
C TRP A 30 6.95 20.31 0.71
N GLN A 31 8.10 19.77 0.32
CA GLN A 31 9.13 20.49 -0.42
C GLN A 31 9.21 19.97 -1.84
N ARG A 32 8.96 20.86 -2.80
CA ARG A 32 9.03 20.51 -4.23
C ARG A 32 10.47 20.19 -4.62
N SER A 33 10.67 19.04 -5.25
CA SER A 33 11.96 18.68 -5.82
C SER A 33 12.28 19.58 -7.01
N GLN A 34 13.52 20.04 -7.12
CA GLN A 34 13.99 20.81 -8.28
C GLN A 34 14.32 19.86 -9.43
N ASP A 35 13.29 19.30 -10.04
CA ASP A 35 13.46 18.54 -11.28
C ASP A 35 13.65 19.52 -12.44
N LYS A 36 14.64 19.29 -13.31
CA LYS A 36 14.79 20.04 -14.57
C LYS A 36 13.60 19.71 -15.46
N ALA A 37 12.52 20.46 -15.32
CA ALA A 37 11.33 20.27 -16.12
C ALA A 37 11.64 20.56 -17.60
N ASN A 38 11.18 19.69 -18.48
CA ASN A 38 10.97 20.04 -19.88
C ASN A 38 9.95 21.18 -19.95
N SER A 39 10.02 22.03 -20.99
CA SER A 39 9.03 23.08 -21.20
C SER A 39 7.62 22.46 -21.22
N PRO A 40 6.71 22.86 -20.31
CA PRO A 40 5.41 22.23 -20.18
C PRO A 40 4.54 22.51 -21.41
N LEU A 41 3.65 21.57 -21.77
CA LEU A 41 2.70 21.75 -22.87
C LEU A 41 1.71 22.90 -22.61
N LEU A 42 1.39 23.15 -21.34
CA LEU A 42 0.51 24.22 -20.89
C LEU A 42 1.25 25.15 -19.93
N ALA A 43 1.08 26.45 -20.12
CA ALA A 43 1.67 27.44 -19.22
C ALA A 43 1.15 27.22 -17.79
N ASN A 44 2.07 27.23 -16.82
CA ASN A 44 1.81 27.05 -15.38
C ASN A 44 1.26 25.69 -14.95
N GLU A 45 1.29 24.68 -15.83
CA GLU A 45 0.74 23.35 -15.53
C GLU A 45 1.77 22.28 -15.97
N PRO A 46 2.67 21.85 -15.08
CA PRO A 46 3.67 20.85 -15.42
C PRO A 46 3.03 19.48 -15.61
N GLU A 47 3.51 18.70 -16.58
CA GLU A 47 3.06 17.31 -16.75
C GLU A 47 3.41 16.42 -15.56
N TYR A 48 4.51 16.75 -14.89
CA TYR A 48 5.04 15.99 -13.75
C TYR A 48 5.64 16.94 -12.72
N SER A 49 5.46 16.63 -11.43
CA SER A 49 6.20 17.25 -10.33
C SER A 49 6.34 16.27 -9.18
N SER A 50 7.41 16.38 -8.40
CA SER A 50 7.62 15.57 -7.21
C SER A 50 7.84 16.43 -5.98
N TRP A 51 7.40 15.93 -4.83
CA TRP A 51 7.66 16.54 -3.52
C TRP A 51 8.17 15.50 -2.55
N THR A 52 8.95 15.98 -1.60
CA THR A 52 9.45 15.22 -0.47
C THR A 52 8.89 15.80 0.81
N TRP A 53 8.63 14.94 1.80
CA TRP A 53 8.23 15.40 3.12
C TRP A 53 9.47 15.90 3.86
N ARG A 54 9.57 17.23 4.05
CA ARG A 54 10.72 17.86 4.74
C ARG A 54 12.08 17.49 4.12
N GLY A 55 12.14 17.35 2.80
CA GLY A 55 13.37 17.03 2.07
C GLY A 55 13.73 15.54 2.06
N GLN A 56 12.89 14.66 2.61
CA GLN A 56 13.12 13.22 2.69
C GLN A 56 11.88 12.43 2.28
N LYS A 57 11.98 11.09 2.30
CA LYS A 57 10.81 10.22 2.14
C LYS A 57 9.76 10.50 3.23
N PRO A 58 8.46 10.31 2.94
CA PRO A 58 7.89 9.77 1.70
C PRO A 58 7.94 10.74 0.50
N ILE A 59 7.75 10.20 -0.70
CA ILE A 59 7.73 10.95 -1.96
C ILE A 59 6.28 11.01 -2.45
N LEU A 60 5.84 12.20 -2.81
CA LEU A 60 4.57 12.48 -3.47
C LEU A 60 4.86 12.82 -4.93
N ILE A 61 4.12 12.20 -5.86
CA ILE A 61 4.28 12.45 -7.29
C ILE A 61 2.97 13.00 -7.84
N TYR A 62 3.07 14.08 -8.61
CA TYR A 62 1.98 14.66 -9.38
C TYR A 62 2.15 14.33 -10.85
N SER A 63 1.05 13.96 -11.51
CA SER A 63 0.97 13.89 -12.96
C SER A 63 -0.28 14.61 -13.48
N PHE A 64 -0.17 15.14 -14.71
CA PHE A 64 -1.27 15.83 -15.38
C PHE A 64 -1.48 15.32 -16.80
N ASN A 65 -2.72 14.94 -17.12
CA ASN A 65 -3.14 14.64 -18.48
C ASN A 65 -3.95 15.82 -19.06
N PRO A 66 -3.38 16.59 -20.00
CA PRO A 66 -4.01 17.81 -20.53
C PRO A 66 -5.25 17.53 -21.39
N LEU A 67 -5.40 16.34 -21.96
CA LEU A 67 -6.52 16.00 -22.84
C LEU A 67 -7.86 16.00 -22.09
N VAL A 68 -7.84 15.49 -20.85
CA VAL A 68 -9.02 15.33 -20.00
C VAL A 68 -8.94 16.14 -18.71
N LYS A 69 -7.88 16.95 -18.56
CA LYS A 69 -7.56 17.70 -17.34
C LYS A 69 -7.49 16.84 -16.07
N LEU A 70 -7.06 15.58 -16.22
CA LEU A 70 -6.93 14.68 -15.08
C LEU A 70 -5.64 15.00 -14.33
N ARG A 71 -5.77 15.18 -13.02
CA ARG A 71 -4.69 15.44 -12.08
C ARG A 71 -4.61 14.31 -11.09
N VAL A 72 -3.45 13.69 -10.99
CA VAL A 72 -3.23 12.53 -10.11
C VAL A 72 -2.11 12.85 -9.14
N LEU A 73 -2.35 12.59 -7.86
CA LEU A 73 -1.31 12.48 -6.86
C LEU A 73 -1.08 10.99 -6.55
N ASP A 74 0.06 10.45 -6.95
CA ASP A 74 0.53 9.15 -6.49
C ASP A 74 1.06 9.30 -5.06
N VAL A 75 0.32 8.70 -4.15
CA VAL A 75 0.53 8.71 -2.70
C VAL A 75 0.94 7.33 -2.17
N ALA A 76 1.39 6.41 -3.04
CA ALA A 76 1.64 5.02 -2.66
C ALA A 76 2.65 4.89 -1.50
N THR A 77 3.63 5.79 -1.39
CA THR A 77 4.63 5.75 -0.33
C THR A 77 4.21 6.46 0.97
N LEU A 78 3.09 7.19 0.97
CA LEU A 78 2.66 7.97 2.13
C LEU A 78 1.99 7.07 3.18
N PRO A 79 2.23 7.30 4.48
CA PRO A 79 1.40 6.75 5.55
C PRO A 79 -0.06 7.22 5.46
N PRO A 80 -1.02 6.42 5.97
CA PRO A 80 -2.46 6.76 5.99
C PRO A 80 -2.76 8.16 6.53
N ALA A 81 -2.16 8.55 7.66
CA ALA A 81 -2.39 9.87 8.27
C ALA A 81 -2.01 11.04 7.33
N LEU A 82 -0.91 10.93 6.58
CA LEU A 82 -0.53 11.95 5.60
C LEU A 82 -1.48 11.97 4.41
N ARG A 83 -2.00 10.80 3.97
CA ARG A 83 -3.03 10.74 2.92
C ARG A 83 -4.33 11.41 3.39
N GLY A 84 -4.77 11.14 4.61
CA GLY A 84 -5.95 11.78 5.21
C GLY A 84 -5.80 13.30 5.31
N GLN A 85 -4.59 13.76 5.65
CA GLN A 85 -4.26 15.19 5.64
C GLN A 85 -4.37 15.80 4.23
N LEU A 86 -3.84 15.14 3.20
CA LEU A 86 -4.00 15.61 1.81
C LEU A 86 -5.47 15.63 1.39
N ALA A 87 -6.21 14.55 1.66
CA ALA A 87 -7.61 14.41 1.28
C ALA A 87 -8.55 15.41 1.97
N SER A 88 -8.18 15.93 3.14
CA SER A 88 -8.95 16.95 3.85
C SER A 88 -8.69 18.38 3.36
N HIS A 89 -7.58 18.62 2.64
CA HIS A 89 -7.17 19.95 2.19
C HIS A 89 -7.29 20.14 0.67
N LEU A 90 -7.38 19.05 -0.09
CA LEU A 90 -7.48 19.09 -1.54
C LEU A 90 -8.89 18.70 -2.00
N PRO A 91 -9.46 19.39 -2.99
CA PRO A 91 -10.72 19.00 -3.61
C PRO A 91 -10.52 17.74 -4.46
N LEU A 92 -10.89 16.58 -3.91
CA LEU A 92 -10.72 15.29 -4.56
C LEU A 92 -11.96 14.87 -5.36
N LEU A 93 -11.72 14.26 -6.52
CA LEU A 93 -12.73 13.51 -7.26
C LEU A 93 -13.01 12.19 -6.52
N GLN A 94 -14.26 11.99 -6.10
CA GLN A 94 -14.68 10.82 -5.33
C GLN A 94 -14.95 9.62 -6.24
N GLU A 95 -14.98 8.42 -5.65
CA GLU A 95 -15.32 7.19 -6.37
C GLU A 95 -16.71 7.23 -7.02
N THR A 96 -17.68 7.90 -6.38
CA THR A 96 -19.02 8.11 -6.92
C THR A 96 -19.01 9.05 -8.12
N ASP A 97 -18.19 10.12 -8.07
CA ASP A 97 -18.07 11.08 -9.17
C ASP A 97 -17.52 10.39 -10.42
N VAL A 98 -16.50 9.53 -10.27
CA VAL A 98 -15.95 8.74 -11.40
C VAL A 98 -17.03 7.87 -12.04
N ASN A 99 -17.86 7.21 -11.23
CA ASN A 99 -18.95 6.41 -11.75
C ASN A 99 -19.98 7.27 -12.51
N ASP A 100 -20.36 8.42 -11.96
CA ASP A 100 -21.34 9.32 -12.58
C ASP A 100 -20.81 9.88 -13.92
N LEU A 101 -19.52 10.25 -13.97
CA LEU A 101 -18.86 10.76 -15.18
C LEU A 101 -18.83 9.73 -16.33
N LEU A 102 -18.88 8.41 -16.06
CA LEU A 102 -18.99 7.38 -17.11
C LEU A 102 -20.33 7.44 -17.86
N PHE A 103 -21.36 8.08 -17.29
CA PHE A 103 -22.68 8.25 -17.89
C PHE A 103 -22.94 9.69 -18.38
N ASP A 104 -21.98 10.59 -18.21
CA ASP A 104 -22.12 11.99 -18.61
C ASP A 104 -22.38 12.10 -20.12
N PRO A 105 -23.29 12.99 -20.58
CA PRO A 105 -23.54 13.19 -22.01
C PRO A 105 -22.35 13.74 -22.79
N GLU A 106 -21.44 14.47 -22.13
CA GLU A 106 -20.27 15.09 -22.76
C GLU A 106 -19.12 14.08 -22.93
N PRO A 107 -18.61 13.84 -24.15
CA PRO A 107 -17.55 12.86 -24.39
C PRO A 107 -16.28 13.10 -23.58
N THR A 108 -15.91 14.36 -23.35
CA THR A 108 -14.70 14.69 -22.57
C THR A 108 -14.78 14.24 -21.11
N GLN A 109 -15.98 14.27 -20.51
CA GLN A 109 -16.22 13.79 -19.14
C GLN A 109 -16.15 12.26 -19.05
N ARG A 110 -16.69 11.55 -20.04
CA ARG A 110 -16.55 10.08 -20.11
C ARG A 110 -15.10 9.65 -20.29
N MET A 111 -14.32 10.37 -21.10
CA MET A 111 -12.88 10.12 -21.22
C MET A 111 -12.15 10.38 -19.90
N LEU A 112 -12.45 11.48 -19.19
CA LEU A 112 -11.90 11.75 -17.85
C LEU A 112 -12.16 10.57 -16.91
N ALA A 113 -13.39 10.06 -16.90
CA ALA A 113 -13.77 8.92 -16.06
C ALA A 113 -13.01 7.63 -16.40
N LEU A 114 -12.81 7.33 -17.69
CA LEU A 114 -12.03 6.16 -18.14
C LEU A 114 -10.57 6.24 -17.68
N TRP A 115 -9.94 7.43 -17.79
CA TRP A 115 -8.58 7.64 -17.27
C TRP A 115 -8.54 7.56 -15.74
N ALA A 116 -9.49 8.20 -15.04
CA ALA A 116 -9.60 8.14 -13.58
C ALA A 116 -9.75 6.69 -13.08
N MET A 117 -10.59 5.90 -13.74
CA MET A 117 -10.80 4.48 -13.46
C MET A 117 -9.52 3.66 -13.63
N GLN A 118 -8.72 3.95 -14.66
CA GLN A 118 -7.41 3.32 -14.87
C GLN A 118 -6.42 3.67 -13.75
N GLU A 119 -6.29 4.95 -13.40
CA GLU A 119 -5.31 5.43 -12.41
C GLU A 119 -5.64 4.99 -10.97
N THR A 120 -6.90 4.62 -10.73
CA THR A 120 -7.37 4.08 -9.44
C THR A 120 -7.60 2.56 -9.45
N GLU A 121 -7.27 1.89 -10.57
CA GLU A 121 -7.39 0.44 -10.74
C GLU A 121 -8.79 -0.12 -10.39
N ARG A 122 -9.85 0.61 -10.78
CA ARG A 122 -11.25 0.28 -10.47
C ARG A 122 -11.79 -0.85 -11.36
N VAL A 123 -11.29 -2.07 -11.12
CA VAL A 123 -11.70 -3.28 -11.85
C VAL A 123 -13.21 -3.56 -11.70
N ASP A 124 -13.82 -3.14 -10.60
CA ASP A 124 -15.27 -3.24 -10.39
C ASP A 124 -16.09 -2.44 -11.40
N LEU A 125 -15.49 -1.45 -12.07
CA LEU A 125 -16.11 -0.66 -13.14
C LEU A 125 -15.82 -1.20 -14.56
N SER A 126 -15.22 -2.39 -14.67
CA SER A 126 -14.96 -3.04 -15.96
C SER A 126 -16.22 -3.17 -16.85
N PRO A 127 -17.42 -3.53 -16.33
CA PRO A 127 -18.63 -3.58 -17.15
C PRO A 127 -19.01 -2.24 -17.79
N GLN A 128 -18.76 -1.12 -17.09
CA GLN A 128 -19.03 0.22 -17.57
C GLN A 128 -18.04 0.62 -18.67
N ALA A 129 -16.76 0.26 -18.54
CA ALA A 129 -15.77 0.45 -19.60
C ALA A 129 -16.12 -0.36 -20.85
N HIS A 130 -16.50 -1.64 -20.69
CA HIS A 130 -16.95 -2.49 -21.79
C HIS A 130 -18.14 -1.87 -22.55
N ARG A 131 -19.13 -1.32 -21.83
CA ARG A 131 -20.25 -0.60 -22.46
C ARG A 131 -19.75 0.56 -23.35
N LEU A 132 -18.76 1.32 -22.88
CA LEU A 132 -18.20 2.47 -23.61
C LEU A 132 -17.35 2.05 -24.81
N CYS A 133 -16.94 0.79 -24.95
CA CYS A 133 -16.32 0.27 -26.18
C CYS A 133 -17.25 0.38 -27.40
N HIS A 134 -18.56 0.57 -27.16
CA HIS A 134 -19.61 0.80 -28.16
C HIS A 134 -20.15 2.25 -28.14
N ASP A 135 -19.42 3.21 -27.55
CA ASP A 135 -19.83 4.61 -27.53
C ASP A 135 -19.93 5.18 -28.96
N THR A 136 -20.93 6.04 -29.18
CA THR A 136 -21.11 6.75 -30.46
C THR A 136 -19.95 7.68 -30.81
N ASN A 137 -19.24 8.19 -29.80
CA ASN A 137 -18.01 8.93 -29.97
C ASN A 137 -16.83 7.95 -30.11
N ARG A 138 -16.18 7.99 -31.27
CA ARG A 138 -15.07 7.09 -31.61
C ARG A 138 -13.88 7.19 -30.65
N GLN A 139 -13.54 8.40 -30.17
CA GLN A 139 -12.40 8.58 -29.26
C GLN A 139 -12.68 7.94 -27.90
N VAL A 140 -13.90 8.11 -27.38
CA VAL A 140 -14.34 7.44 -26.14
C VAL A 140 -14.25 5.92 -26.31
N ALA A 141 -14.77 5.39 -27.41
CA ALA A 141 -14.74 3.95 -27.68
C ALA A 141 -13.31 3.38 -27.83
N GLU A 142 -12.38 4.14 -28.42
CA GLU A 142 -10.97 3.73 -28.54
C GLU A 142 -10.26 3.72 -27.18
N ILE A 143 -10.47 4.74 -26.34
CA ILE A 143 -9.91 4.79 -24.97
C ILE A 143 -10.53 3.69 -24.10
N ALA A 144 -11.85 3.48 -24.19
CA ALA A 144 -12.54 2.45 -23.42
C ALA A 144 -11.94 1.06 -23.66
N LYS A 145 -11.64 0.71 -24.93
CA LYS A 145 -10.99 -0.56 -25.28
C LYS A 145 -9.58 -0.68 -24.70
N GLN A 146 -8.82 0.40 -24.68
CA GLN A 146 -7.47 0.40 -24.10
C GLN A 146 -7.53 0.19 -22.59
N VAL A 147 -8.45 0.89 -21.93
CA VAL A 147 -8.62 0.80 -20.48
C VAL A 147 -9.18 -0.57 -20.08
N GLU A 148 -10.16 -1.10 -20.81
CA GLU A 148 -10.71 -2.45 -20.61
C GLU A 148 -9.60 -3.51 -20.70
N ALA A 149 -8.82 -3.52 -21.78
CA ALA A 149 -7.72 -4.46 -21.96
C ALA A 149 -6.66 -4.34 -20.85
N ARG A 150 -6.42 -3.12 -20.34
CA ARG A 150 -5.51 -2.90 -19.21
C ARG A 150 -6.08 -3.47 -17.91
N LEU A 151 -7.36 -3.22 -17.61
CA LEU A 151 -8.01 -3.76 -16.40
C LEU A 151 -8.09 -5.28 -16.42
N GLU A 152 -8.37 -5.88 -17.57
CA GLU A 152 -8.34 -7.35 -17.76
C GLU A 152 -6.94 -7.90 -17.44
N LYS A 153 -5.89 -7.33 -18.02
CA LYS A 153 -4.51 -7.72 -17.73
C LYS A 153 -4.13 -7.56 -16.25
N MET A 154 -4.63 -6.51 -15.59
CA MET A 154 -4.42 -6.29 -14.15
C MET A 154 -5.13 -7.37 -13.32
N GLN A 155 -6.35 -7.74 -13.69
CA GLN A 155 -7.09 -8.84 -13.04
C GLN A 155 -6.37 -10.18 -13.22
N GLU A 156 -5.91 -10.52 -14.44
CA GLU A 156 -5.13 -11.73 -14.69
C GLU A 156 -3.84 -11.78 -13.84
N SER A 157 -3.12 -10.65 -13.78
CA SER A 157 -1.90 -10.52 -12.97
C SER A 157 -2.19 -10.70 -11.48
N ARG A 158 -3.32 -10.17 -11.01
CA ARG A 158 -3.80 -10.32 -9.64
C ARG A 158 -4.13 -11.78 -9.33
N ASP A 159 -4.84 -12.47 -10.20
CA ASP A 159 -5.19 -13.89 -10.03
C ASP A 159 -3.93 -14.77 -9.97
N ALA A 160 -2.96 -14.53 -10.86
CA ALA A 160 -1.67 -15.23 -10.84
C ALA A 160 -0.88 -14.97 -9.54
N LEU A 161 -0.92 -13.72 -9.04
CA LEU A 161 -0.29 -13.36 -7.79
C LEU A 161 -0.97 -14.05 -6.59
N MET A 162 -2.30 -14.12 -6.56
CA MET A 162 -3.05 -14.82 -5.50
C MET A 162 -2.64 -16.27 -5.36
N LEU A 163 -2.49 -16.97 -6.48
CA LEU A 163 -2.04 -18.35 -6.50
C LEU A 163 -0.64 -18.48 -5.90
N THR A 164 0.28 -17.58 -6.31
CA THR A 164 1.67 -17.55 -5.80
C THR A 164 1.71 -17.28 -4.30
N LEU A 165 0.94 -16.31 -3.81
CA LEU A 165 0.86 -15.97 -2.39
C LEU A 165 0.28 -17.14 -1.57
N THR A 166 -0.74 -17.82 -2.09
CA THR A 166 -1.34 -18.99 -1.45
C THR A 166 -0.35 -20.14 -1.32
N GLN A 167 0.39 -20.43 -2.39
CA GLN A 167 1.44 -21.47 -2.37
C GLN A 167 2.54 -21.13 -1.35
N LEU A 168 3.00 -19.87 -1.31
CA LEU A 168 4.02 -19.46 -0.35
C LEU A 168 3.52 -19.54 1.10
N ALA A 169 2.25 -19.18 1.34
CA ALA A 169 1.63 -19.30 2.65
C ALA A 169 1.64 -20.75 3.16
N GLN A 170 1.34 -21.72 2.29
CA GLN A 170 1.41 -23.16 2.60
C GLN A 170 2.85 -23.62 2.88
N VAL A 171 3.82 -23.18 2.08
CA VAL A 171 5.25 -23.51 2.26
C VAL A 171 5.79 -22.96 3.59
N ALA A 172 5.21 -21.88 4.10
CA ALA A 172 5.62 -21.28 5.36
C ALA A 172 5.11 -22.02 6.61
N GLU A 173 4.08 -22.86 6.51
CA GLU A 173 3.46 -23.51 7.68
C GLU A 173 4.46 -24.31 8.54
N PRO A 174 5.36 -25.15 7.97
CA PRO A 174 6.35 -25.86 8.78
C PRO A 174 7.32 -24.92 9.49
N VAL A 175 7.68 -23.80 8.87
CA VAL A 175 8.56 -22.79 9.48
C VAL A 175 7.85 -22.08 10.63
N ILE A 176 6.57 -21.75 10.44
CA ILE A 176 5.72 -21.12 11.45
C ILE A 176 5.54 -22.04 12.66
N ALA A 177 5.38 -23.35 12.45
CA ALA A 177 5.28 -24.33 13.52
C ALA A 177 6.54 -24.38 14.41
N GLU A 178 7.72 -24.17 13.81
CA GLU A 178 9.01 -24.14 14.53
C GLU A 178 9.28 -22.80 15.24
N LEU A 179 8.43 -21.77 15.08
CA LEU A 179 8.63 -20.48 15.75
C LEU A 179 8.41 -20.53 17.27
N ASN A 180 7.96 -21.66 17.82
CA ASN A 180 7.92 -21.89 19.27
C ASN A 180 9.28 -22.36 19.84
N ASN A 181 10.27 -22.62 18.99
CA ASN A 181 11.59 -23.13 19.36
C ASN A 181 12.64 -21.99 19.32
N PRO A 182 13.22 -21.59 20.47
CA PRO A 182 14.24 -20.54 20.53
C PRO A 182 15.48 -20.78 19.63
N ALA A 183 15.88 -22.04 19.43
CA ALA A 183 17.02 -22.37 18.58
C ALA A 183 16.70 -22.12 17.10
N ALA A 184 15.50 -22.52 16.66
CA ALA A 184 15.05 -22.29 15.28
C ALA A 184 14.88 -20.79 15.00
N THR A 185 14.27 -20.06 15.92
CA THR A 185 14.01 -18.62 15.76
C THR A 185 15.29 -17.80 15.75
N ALA A 186 16.33 -18.20 16.49
CA ALA A 186 17.65 -17.57 16.43
C ALA A 186 18.26 -17.61 15.01
N HIS A 187 18.04 -18.68 14.24
CA HIS A 187 18.51 -18.79 12.85
C HIS A 187 17.75 -17.90 11.87
N LEU A 188 16.56 -17.43 12.24
CA LEU A 188 15.72 -16.52 11.44
C LEU A 188 16.03 -15.04 11.68
N LYS A 189 16.98 -14.74 12.56
CA LYS A 189 17.39 -13.35 12.83
C LYS A 189 17.88 -12.68 11.54
N PRO A 190 17.38 -11.47 11.22
CA PRO A 190 17.90 -10.72 10.08
C PRO A 190 19.33 -10.25 10.36
N THR A 191 20.15 -10.26 9.32
CA THR A 191 21.43 -9.55 9.31
C THR A 191 21.20 -8.10 8.87
N HIS A 192 22.22 -7.25 9.04
CA HIS A 192 22.17 -5.88 8.54
C HIS A 192 21.92 -5.80 7.02
N ASP A 193 22.56 -6.68 6.23
CA ASP A 193 22.35 -6.73 4.78
C ASP A 193 20.90 -7.10 4.42
N ASP A 194 20.28 -7.99 5.19
CA ASP A 194 18.86 -8.29 5.00
C ASP A 194 17.99 -7.06 5.29
N LEU A 195 18.32 -6.26 6.31
CA LEU A 195 17.58 -5.04 6.63
C LEU A 195 17.71 -4.00 5.50
N CYS A 196 18.91 -3.83 4.93
CA CYS A 196 19.13 -2.98 3.74
C CYS A 196 18.31 -3.46 2.53
N GLN A 197 18.14 -4.77 2.38
CA GLN A 197 17.34 -5.34 1.31
C GLN A 197 15.84 -5.29 1.59
N LEU A 198 15.38 -5.36 2.84
CA LEU A 198 13.96 -5.36 3.21
C LEU A 198 13.35 -3.96 3.26
N PHE A 199 14.14 -2.97 3.65
CA PHE A 199 13.67 -1.61 3.93
C PHE A 199 14.46 -0.56 3.16
N ASP A 200 14.14 0.71 3.41
CA ASP A 200 15.00 1.81 3.02
C ASP A 200 16.38 1.65 3.69
N PRO A 201 17.49 1.65 2.94
CA PRO A 201 18.83 1.48 3.51
C PRO A 201 19.17 2.50 4.60
N ALA A 202 18.59 3.70 4.56
CA ALA A 202 18.80 4.73 5.60
C ALA A 202 18.25 4.31 6.98
N LEU A 203 17.40 3.28 7.05
CA LEU A 203 16.86 2.76 8.30
C LEU A 203 17.63 1.57 8.86
N ALA A 204 18.53 0.95 8.08
CA ALA A 204 19.13 -0.34 8.44
C ALA A 204 19.89 -0.28 9.77
N ASP A 205 20.67 0.78 10.03
CA ASP A 205 21.42 0.94 11.28
C ASP A 205 20.50 1.12 12.50
N ALA A 206 19.46 1.94 12.35
CA ALA A 206 18.49 2.13 13.42
C ALA A 206 17.71 0.84 13.70
N MET A 207 17.31 0.12 12.65
CA MET A 207 16.63 -1.16 12.74
C MET A 207 17.49 -2.26 13.34
N ALA A 208 18.79 -2.33 13.01
CA ALA A 208 19.68 -3.34 13.54
C ALA A 208 19.69 -3.31 15.07
N ARG A 209 19.69 -2.12 15.68
CA ARG A 209 19.59 -1.96 17.14
C ARG A 209 18.26 -2.50 17.69
N GLU A 210 17.13 -2.15 17.07
CA GLU A 210 15.81 -2.64 17.49
C GLU A 210 15.70 -4.16 17.35
N VAL A 211 16.32 -4.74 16.31
CA VAL A 211 16.39 -6.19 16.10
C VAL A 211 17.26 -6.86 17.16
N GLU A 212 18.43 -6.31 17.49
CA GLU A 212 19.27 -6.85 18.56
C GLU A 212 18.50 -6.91 19.88
N LEU A 213 17.83 -5.82 20.25
CA LEU A 213 16.99 -5.76 21.45
C LEU A 213 15.86 -6.80 21.42
N ALA A 214 15.16 -6.93 20.29
CA ALA A 214 14.08 -7.91 20.12
C ALA A 214 14.57 -9.37 20.16
N TYR A 215 15.86 -9.61 19.91
CA TYR A 215 16.50 -10.92 19.88
C TYR A 215 17.42 -11.19 21.09
N GLU A 216 17.51 -10.29 22.09
CA GLU A 216 18.22 -10.55 23.35
C GLU A 216 17.75 -11.85 24.00
N THR A 217 16.43 -12.08 23.95
CA THR A 217 15.82 -13.39 24.12
C THR A 217 15.14 -13.74 22.81
N ALA A 218 15.53 -14.84 22.18
CA ALA A 218 14.97 -15.24 20.90
C ALA A 218 13.43 -15.25 20.97
N PRO A 219 12.74 -14.51 20.08
CA PRO A 219 11.30 -14.39 20.13
C PRO A 219 10.66 -15.75 19.91
N ILE A 220 9.47 -15.97 20.47
CA ILE A 220 8.68 -17.18 20.26
C ILE A 220 7.26 -16.84 19.82
N ALA A 221 6.72 -17.62 18.89
CA ALA A 221 5.33 -17.56 18.47
C ALA A 221 4.61 -18.83 18.93
N ASN A 222 4.26 -18.87 20.22
CA ASN A 222 3.53 -19.99 20.82
C ASN A 222 2.05 -19.60 21.02
N PRO A 223 1.10 -20.20 20.28
CA PRO A 223 -0.32 -19.92 20.45
C PRO A 223 -0.94 -20.64 21.67
N GLY A 224 -0.26 -21.64 22.24
CA GLY A 224 -0.83 -22.55 23.24
C GLY A 224 -1.61 -23.72 22.60
N MET A 225 -2.04 -24.67 23.44
CA MET A 225 -2.68 -25.93 22.97
C MET A 225 -4.12 -25.75 22.45
N ASP A 226 -4.79 -24.66 22.82
CA ASP A 226 -6.20 -24.43 22.48
C ASP A 226 -6.42 -23.96 21.04
N TYR A 227 -5.37 -23.74 20.26
CA TYR A 227 -5.43 -23.15 18.93
C TYR A 227 -4.79 -24.05 17.87
N PRO A 228 -5.42 -25.17 17.48
CA PRO A 228 -4.81 -26.16 16.59
C PRO A 228 -4.80 -25.74 15.11
N HIS A 229 -5.60 -24.74 14.71
CA HIS A 229 -5.75 -24.38 13.30
C HIS A 229 -4.90 -23.16 12.95
N LEU A 230 -3.98 -23.34 12.01
CA LEU A 230 -3.16 -22.26 11.48
C LEU A 230 -3.78 -21.70 10.20
N LYS A 231 -3.98 -20.39 10.14
CA LYS A 231 -4.31 -19.65 8.91
C LYS A 231 -3.18 -18.68 8.60
N VAL A 232 -2.54 -18.87 7.45
CA VAL A 232 -1.43 -18.03 6.98
C VAL A 232 -1.92 -17.11 5.85
N THR A 233 -1.47 -15.86 5.86
CA THR A 233 -1.71 -14.89 4.78
C THR A 233 -0.37 -14.32 4.34
N ALA A 234 -0.08 -14.41 3.05
CA ALA A 234 1.12 -13.85 2.42
C ALA A 234 0.75 -12.65 1.54
N VAL A 235 1.55 -11.59 1.57
CA VAL A 235 1.30 -10.34 0.83
C VAL A 235 2.63 -9.66 0.46
N ASN A 236 2.75 -9.18 -0.78
CA ASN A 236 3.89 -8.32 -1.16
C ASN A 236 3.84 -6.99 -0.41
N ALA A 237 5.00 -6.49 0.04
CA ALA A 237 5.08 -5.23 0.75
C ALA A 237 4.47 -4.04 -0.01
N GLY A 238 4.54 -4.05 -1.35
CA GLY A 238 3.87 -3.04 -2.18
C GLY A 238 2.35 -2.99 -1.95
N LEU A 239 1.70 -4.16 -1.82
CA LEU A 239 0.26 -4.27 -1.59
C LEU A 239 -0.15 -3.92 -0.15
N LEU A 240 0.80 -3.82 0.80
CA LEU A 240 0.52 -3.36 2.15
C LEU A 240 0.32 -1.84 2.23
N ARG A 241 0.56 -1.10 1.14
CA ARG A 241 0.49 0.37 1.14
C ARG A 241 -0.94 0.91 1.19
N TRP A 242 -1.96 0.18 0.73
CA TRP A 242 -3.35 0.64 0.69
C TRP A 242 -4.32 -0.49 1.07
N PRO A 243 -5.60 -0.19 1.36
CA PRO A 243 -6.58 -1.22 1.63
C PRO A 243 -6.87 -2.04 0.36
N ASN A 244 -6.70 -3.35 0.47
CA ASN A 244 -7.12 -4.35 -0.51
C ASN A 244 -7.40 -5.66 0.23
N GLU A 245 -7.90 -6.67 -0.47
CA GLU A 245 -8.23 -7.97 0.10
C GLU A 245 -7.03 -8.66 0.78
N PHE A 246 -5.81 -8.39 0.33
CA PHE A 246 -4.59 -8.97 0.88
C PHE A 246 -4.19 -8.26 2.17
N SER A 247 -4.14 -6.92 2.14
CA SER A 247 -3.64 -6.11 3.26
C SER A 247 -4.58 -6.08 4.46
N ARG A 248 -5.87 -6.44 4.29
CA ARG A 248 -6.85 -6.51 5.39
C ARG A 248 -6.52 -7.55 6.44
N GLN A 249 -5.80 -8.62 6.08
CA GLN A 249 -5.40 -9.67 7.03
C GLN A 249 -4.15 -9.31 7.84
N PHE A 250 -3.47 -8.20 7.50
CA PHE A 250 -2.28 -7.72 8.18
C PHE A 250 -2.63 -6.70 9.27
N PRO A 251 -1.81 -6.60 10.33
CA PRO A 251 -1.93 -5.50 11.29
C PRO A 251 -1.89 -4.14 10.57
N GLN A 252 -2.79 -3.23 10.92
CA GLN A 252 -2.88 -1.90 10.29
C GLN A 252 -1.57 -1.12 10.34
N GLY A 253 -0.72 -1.36 11.34
CA GLY A 253 0.60 -0.75 11.47
C GLY A 253 1.51 -0.98 10.26
N TYR A 254 1.33 -2.05 9.49
CA TYR A 254 2.09 -2.26 8.25
C TYR A 254 1.84 -1.16 7.21
N ARG A 255 0.61 -0.63 7.13
CA ARG A 255 0.30 0.49 6.21
C ARG A 255 1.07 1.75 6.59
N ASN A 256 1.37 1.93 7.88
CA ASN A 256 2.16 3.06 8.37
C ASN A 256 3.65 2.94 8.03
N ILE A 257 4.14 1.77 7.59
CA ILE A 257 5.56 1.55 7.29
C ILE A 257 5.82 1.10 5.84
N ALA A 258 4.78 0.77 5.07
CA ALA A 258 4.90 0.19 3.74
C ALA A 258 5.58 1.10 2.70
N GLY A 259 5.63 2.41 2.94
CA GLY A 259 6.41 3.36 2.14
C GLY A 259 7.94 3.21 2.27
N TRP A 260 8.40 2.61 3.37
CA TRP A 260 9.81 2.33 3.66
C TRP A 260 10.19 0.88 3.43
N MET A 261 9.24 0.02 3.04
CA MET A 261 9.50 -1.37 2.71
C MET A 261 9.82 -1.53 1.23
N GLN A 262 10.75 -2.42 0.89
CA GLN A 262 11.02 -2.78 -0.50
C GLN A 262 9.85 -3.61 -1.05
N PRO A 263 9.16 -3.14 -2.11
CA PRO A 263 7.82 -3.62 -2.46
C PRO A 263 7.76 -5.08 -2.94
N GLN A 264 8.88 -5.62 -3.43
CA GLN A 264 8.96 -6.96 -4.01
C GLN A 264 8.90 -8.09 -2.99
N TRP A 265 9.24 -7.86 -1.72
CA TRP A 265 9.30 -8.94 -0.73
C TRP A 265 7.92 -9.34 -0.25
N ILE A 266 7.74 -10.65 -0.06
CA ILE A 266 6.49 -11.23 0.41
C ILE A 266 6.56 -11.43 1.92
N TRP A 267 5.71 -10.71 2.62
CA TRP A 267 5.52 -10.76 4.06
C TRP A 267 4.39 -11.70 4.41
N LEU A 268 4.47 -12.31 5.59
CA LEU A 268 3.46 -13.21 6.10
C LEU A 268 2.97 -12.76 7.46
N ALA A 269 1.65 -12.89 7.64
CA ALA A 269 0.95 -12.81 8.90
C ALA A 269 0.15 -14.09 9.08
N TRP A 270 -0.03 -14.53 10.32
CA TRP A 270 -0.77 -15.75 10.59
C TRP A 270 -1.60 -15.64 11.85
N ARG A 271 -2.63 -16.47 11.91
CA ARG A 271 -3.56 -16.56 13.03
C ARG A 271 -3.73 -18.02 13.40
N TRP A 272 -3.63 -18.30 14.69
CA TRP A 272 -4.01 -19.58 15.26
C TRP A 272 -5.42 -19.47 15.80
N CYS A 273 -6.30 -20.39 15.40
CA CYS A 273 -7.73 -20.38 15.70
C CYS A 273 -8.13 -21.61 16.51
N LYS A 274 -9.14 -21.45 17.39
CA LYS A 274 -9.80 -22.56 18.08
C LYS A 274 -10.61 -23.42 17.09
N SER A 275 -10.74 -24.72 17.36
CA SER A 275 -11.47 -25.69 16.51
C SER A 275 -12.93 -25.34 16.23
N ASP A 276 -13.56 -24.63 17.16
CA ASP A 276 -15.00 -24.39 17.11
C ASP A 276 -15.34 -23.04 16.44
N ALA A 277 -14.34 -22.31 15.94
CA ALA A 277 -14.54 -21.03 15.29
C ALA A 277 -14.98 -21.25 13.83
N PRO A 278 -16.13 -20.69 13.39
CA PRO A 278 -16.57 -20.81 12.00
C PRO A 278 -15.53 -20.15 11.07
N GLU A 279 -15.06 -20.90 10.07
CA GLU A 279 -13.96 -20.52 9.16
C GLU A 279 -14.19 -19.22 8.38
N ASP A 280 -15.45 -18.82 8.20
CA ASP A 280 -15.85 -17.86 7.16
C ASP A 280 -16.42 -16.53 7.67
N LYS A 281 -16.45 -16.31 8.99
CA LYS A 281 -16.89 -15.00 9.54
C LYS A 281 -15.71 -14.03 9.56
N SER A 282 -15.44 -13.46 8.40
CA SER A 282 -14.58 -12.28 8.27
C SER A 282 -15.03 -11.20 9.29
N PRO A 283 -14.10 -10.55 10.01
CA PRO A 283 -14.40 -9.61 11.10
C PRO A 283 -15.05 -8.28 10.65
N GLU A 284 -15.59 -8.19 9.43
CA GLU A 284 -16.17 -6.94 8.89
C GLU A 284 -17.59 -6.64 9.43
N GLY A 285 -18.15 -7.49 10.30
CA GLY A 285 -19.34 -7.19 11.09
C GLY A 285 -18.98 -6.83 12.52
N LYS A 286 -19.22 -5.56 12.90
CA LYS A 286 -18.94 -4.93 14.21
C LYS A 286 -19.67 -5.54 15.42
N ASN A 287 -19.53 -6.85 15.67
CA ASN A 287 -19.84 -7.45 16.96
C ASN A 287 -18.50 -7.77 17.65
N GLU A 288 -17.96 -6.77 18.35
CA GLU A 288 -16.68 -6.82 19.07
C GLU A 288 -16.59 -7.95 20.13
N GLU A 289 -17.71 -8.60 20.47
CA GLU A 289 -17.79 -9.62 21.52
C GLU A 289 -17.12 -10.97 21.17
N ASN A 290 -16.72 -11.22 19.91
CA ASN A 290 -16.10 -12.50 19.49
C ASN A 290 -14.58 -12.44 19.20
N HIS A 291 -13.87 -11.39 19.60
CA HIS A 291 -12.44 -11.24 19.32
C HIS A 291 -11.49 -12.21 20.08
N HIS A 292 -12.00 -13.06 20.98
CA HIS A 292 -11.18 -13.97 21.79
C HIS A 292 -10.81 -15.30 21.13
N ALA A 293 -11.24 -15.56 19.89
CA ALA A 293 -11.08 -16.89 19.27
C ALA A 293 -9.74 -17.14 18.56
N ALA A 294 -8.83 -16.16 18.47
CA ALA A 294 -7.58 -16.32 17.73
C ALA A 294 -6.37 -15.59 18.34
N VAL A 295 -5.18 -16.15 18.16
CA VAL A 295 -3.88 -15.53 18.45
C VAL A 295 -3.20 -15.16 17.14
N ALA A 296 -2.88 -13.88 16.95
CA ALA A 296 -2.28 -13.38 15.71
C ALA A 296 -0.79 -13.07 15.88
N PHE A 297 -0.03 -13.36 14.83
CA PHE A 297 1.40 -13.09 14.72
C PHE A 297 1.72 -12.60 13.30
N ASP A 298 2.90 -12.01 13.12
CA ASP A 298 3.33 -11.41 11.87
C ASP A 298 4.85 -11.35 11.74
N GLY A 299 5.29 -10.93 10.55
CA GLY A 299 6.67 -10.48 10.31
C GLY A 299 7.61 -11.52 9.73
N LEU A 300 7.11 -12.68 9.33
CA LEU A 300 7.90 -13.67 8.59
C LEU A 300 8.02 -13.19 7.13
N VAL A 301 9.20 -13.29 6.54
CA VAL A 301 9.47 -12.85 5.16
C VAL A 301 10.36 -13.86 4.44
N TRP A 302 10.01 -14.18 3.20
CA TRP A 302 10.85 -15.00 2.33
C TRP A 302 11.78 -14.11 1.51
N MET A 303 13.10 -14.28 1.70
CA MET A 303 14.11 -13.54 0.97
C MET A 303 15.01 -14.47 0.20
N LYS A 304 14.83 -14.50 -1.13
CA LYS A 304 15.62 -15.29 -2.10
C LYS A 304 15.67 -16.78 -1.73
N THR A 305 16.57 -17.14 -0.81
CA THR A 305 16.90 -18.51 -0.40
C THR A 305 16.64 -18.79 1.08
N ARG A 306 16.25 -17.81 1.90
CA ARG A 306 16.05 -18.00 3.34
C ARG A 306 14.83 -17.29 3.90
N TRP A 307 14.32 -17.84 4.99
CA TRP A 307 13.32 -17.20 5.85
C TRP A 307 13.98 -16.26 6.84
N ILE A 308 13.34 -15.12 7.08
CA ILE A 308 13.70 -14.16 8.12
C ILE A 308 12.44 -13.83 8.91
N TRP A 309 12.60 -13.63 10.21
CA TRP A 309 11.49 -13.24 11.07
C TRP A 309 11.78 -11.91 11.78
N LEU A 310 10.83 -10.98 11.67
CA LEU A 310 10.83 -9.68 12.32
C LEU A 310 9.51 -9.52 13.08
N PRO A 311 9.40 -10.02 14.32
CA PRO A 311 8.13 -10.01 15.05
C PRO A 311 7.62 -8.58 15.22
N LYS A 312 6.36 -8.32 14.82
CA LYS A 312 5.74 -6.99 14.89
C LYS A 312 6.60 -5.95 14.16
N ALA A 313 7.02 -6.26 12.92
CA ALA A 313 7.97 -5.44 12.17
C ALA A 313 7.58 -3.96 12.10
N TYR A 314 6.28 -3.68 12.01
CA TYR A 314 5.73 -2.32 12.04
C TYR A 314 6.10 -1.50 13.29
N ARG A 315 6.27 -2.15 14.46
CA ARG A 315 6.71 -1.48 15.70
C ARG A 315 8.20 -1.16 15.63
N LEU A 316 9.02 -2.13 15.21
CA LEU A 316 10.48 -1.97 15.07
C LEU A 316 10.80 -0.83 14.08
N VAL A 317 10.15 -0.82 12.91
CA VAL A 317 10.35 0.23 11.90
C VAL A 317 9.85 1.59 12.41
N SER A 318 8.72 1.64 13.12
CA SER A 318 8.23 2.90 13.71
C SER A 318 9.21 3.50 14.71
N HIS A 319 9.83 2.66 15.55
CA HIS A 319 10.87 3.08 16.50
C HIS A 319 12.16 3.53 15.79
N ALA A 320 12.58 2.78 14.77
CA ALA A 320 13.73 3.13 13.95
C ALA A 320 13.54 4.48 13.24
N LEU A 321 12.35 4.74 12.69
CA LEU A 321 11.99 6.03 12.08
C LEU A 321 12.09 7.18 13.08
N GLN A 322 11.54 7.02 14.28
CA GLN A 322 11.62 8.04 15.33
C GLN A 322 13.07 8.35 15.73
N THR A 323 13.94 7.34 15.72
CA THR A 323 15.36 7.49 16.05
C THR A 323 16.15 8.14 14.91
N ALA A 324 15.91 7.72 13.66
CA ALA A 324 16.61 8.23 12.49
C ALA A 324 16.31 9.71 12.19
N HIS A 325 15.11 10.19 12.55
CA HIS A 325 14.71 11.58 12.33
C HIS A 325 15.16 12.54 13.44
N ARG A 326 15.78 12.06 14.52
CA ARG A 326 16.37 12.95 15.52
C ARG A 326 17.66 13.55 14.94
N PRO A 327 17.82 14.88 14.91
CA PRO A 327 19.08 15.47 14.53
C PRO A 327 20.18 14.93 15.47
N PRO A 328 21.39 14.61 14.96
CA PRO A 328 22.48 14.18 15.82
C PRO A 328 22.68 15.25 16.89
N THR A 329 22.47 14.88 18.15
CA THR A 329 22.73 15.78 19.28
C THR A 329 24.21 16.14 19.21
N LEU A 330 24.51 17.41 18.95
CA LEU A 330 25.86 17.95 19.06
C LEU A 330 26.34 17.69 20.50
N HIS A 331 27.30 16.78 20.64
CA HIS A 331 27.97 16.47 21.90
C HIS A 331 29.16 17.38 22.13
#